data_AF-A0DEN0-F1
#
_entry.id   AF-A0DEN0-F1
#
_cell.length_a   1.000
_cell.length_b   1.000
_cell.length_c   1.000
_cell.angle_alpha   90.00
_cell.angle_beta   90.00
_cell.angle_gamma   90.00
#
_symmetry.space_group_name_H-M   'P 1'
#
loop_
_entity.id
_entity.type
_entity.pdbx_description
1 polymer ?
#
loop_
_entity_poly.entity_id
_entity_poly.type
_entity_poly.pdbx_seq_one_letter_code
_entity_poly.pdbx_strand_id
1 'polypeptide(L)'
;MKNIERMRMIGIYYGLTQGEEFDFDKNQNNLLIKMRHKSQTVNDRGLKKLQAVDYKKCIYNCLLIKQKFIGRGPRYIYLFKNQICIGKDFKSPFIQIPERQFQINQDIRIQWSYKKNQLKSVIFYVGGEQLEYFGTNQQLRELKQKCALYVFQVKIQDEYQAESILGQGSYATVLELSNLQTQKQFAAKCIDQQRINEKKNGYKQLLQEIETMRVLSEIKHQNILQLYELYIGNQNYYLVMEDHSCL
;
A
#
# COMPACT_ATOMS: atom_id res chain seq x y z
N MET A 1 6.57 -8.11 -32.98
CA MET A 1 8.04 -7.94 -32.84
C MET A 1 8.52 -6.52 -32.52
N LYS A 2 7.69 -5.45 -32.58
CA LYS A 2 8.17 -4.06 -32.32
C LYS A 2 8.07 -3.55 -30.86
N ASN A 3 7.38 -4.25 -29.95
CA ASN A 3 7.16 -3.77 -28.57
C ASN A 3 8.17 -4.29 -27.53
N ILE A 4 8.83 -5.43 -27.79
CA ILE A 4 9.85 -6.00 -26.89
C ILE A 4 11.14 -5.14 -26.87
N GLU A 5 11.44 -4.44 -27.97
CA GLU A 5 12.60 -3.54 -28.01
C GLU A 5 12.37 -2.21 -27.27
N ARG A 6 11.12 -1.77 -27.08
CA ARG A 6 10.82 -0.55 -26.32
C ARG A 6 10.98 -0.73 -24.80
N MET A 7 10.75 -1.94 -24.27
CA MET A 7 11.03 -2.25 -22.86
C MET A 7 12.53 -2.43 -22.58
N ARG A 8 13.36 -2.74 -23.59
CA ARG A 8 14.82 -2.78 -23.46
C ARG A 8 15.44 -1.38 -23.32
N MET A 9 14.85 -0.34 -23.90
CA MET A 9 15.38 1.03 -23.81
C MET A 9 15.26 1.67 -22.42
N ILE A 10 14.32 1.24 -21.57
CA ILE A 10 14.18 1.78 -20.20
C ILE A 10 15.21 1.15 -19.24
N GLY A 11 15.69 -0.06 -19.54
CA GLY A 11 16.68 -0.78 -18.74
C GLY A 11 18.13 -0.29 -18.89
N ILE A 12 18.44 0.49 -19.92
CA ILE A 12 19.81 0.96 -20.21
C ILE A 12 20.20 2.21 -19.39
N TYR A 13 19.24 2.87 -18.73
CA TYR A 13 19.49 4.12 -17.97
C TYR A 13 20.01 3.94 -16.53
N TYR A 14 20.22 2.71 -16.05
CA TYR A 14 20.62 2.47 -14.65
C TYR A 14 21.92 1.64 -14.56
N GLY A 15 22.98 2.17 -15.17
CA GLY A 15 24.32 1.63 -15.01
C GLY A 15 24.75 1.57 -13.53
N LEU A 16 25.13 0.39 -13.07
CA LEU A 16 26.07 0.20 -11.96
C LEU A 16 26.89 -1.07 -12.22
N THR A 17 28.20 -0.85 -12.32
CA THR A 17 29.28 -1.80 -12.54
C THR A 17 29.56 -2.68 -11.31
N GLN A 18 30.15 -3.84 -11.58
CA GLN A 18 30.56 -4.87 -10.62
C GLN A 18 31.60 -4.41 -9.58
N GLY A 19 31.65 -5.09 -8.42
CA GLY A 19 32.88 -5.27 -7.64
C GLY A 19 32.72 -5.36 -6.12
N GLU A 20 33.15 -6.52 -5.58
CA GLU A 20 33.74 -6.80 -4.26
C GLU A 20 32.88 -7.48 -3.15
N GLU A 21 33.33 -8.69 -2.79
CA GLU A 21 32.90 -9.59 -1.72
C GLU A 21 33.28 -9.07 -0.32
N PHE A 22 32.43 -9.31 0.69
CA PHE A 22 32.84 -9.21 2.09
C PHE A 22 32.08 -10.19 3.01
N ASP A 23 32.84 -10.77 3.94
CA ASP A 23 32.66 -12.07 4.59
C ASP A 23 31.58 -12.15 5.70
N PHE A 24 30.95 -13.32 5.81
CA PHE A 24 29.63 -13.60 6.38
C PHE A 24 29.75 -14.55 7.60
N ASP A 25 30.28 -14.10 8.76
CA ASP A 25 30.30 -15.01 9.93
C ASP A 25 30.32 -14.39 11.35
N LYS A 26 29.85 -13.14 11.52
CA LYS A 26 29.93 -12.46 12.85
C LYS A 26 28.64 -12.01 13.53
N ASN A 27 27.44 -12.28 12.98
CA ASN A 27 26.22 -11.70 13.54
C ASN A 27 25.08 -12.66 13.93
N GLN A 28 25.28 -13.97 13.93
CA GLN A 28 24.23 -14.91 14.36
C GLN A 28 23.97 -14.92 15.89
N ASN A 29 24.93 -14.50 16.73
CA ASN A 29 24.76 -14.56 18.19
C ASN A 29 23.93 -13.41 18.81
N ASN A 30 23.57 -12.37 18.04
CA ASN A 30 22.80 -11.23 18.56
C ASN A 30 21.28 -11.32 18.33
N LEU A 31 20.78 -12.25 17.51
CA LEU A 31 19.35 -12.39 17.25
C LEU A 31 18.62 -13.35 18.22
N LEU A 32 19.32 -14.31 18.82
CA LEU A 32 18.70 -15.29 19.72
C LEU A 32 18.50 -14.78 21.17
N ILE A 33 19.26 -13.76 21.59
CA ILE A 33 19.19 -13.21 22.96
C ILE A 33 18.03 -12.20 23.14
N LYS A 34 17.46 -11.65 22.06
CA LYS A 34 16.33 -10.69 22.13
C LYS A 34 14.93 -11.32 22.23
N MET A 35 14.80 -12.66 22.17
CA MET A 35 13.50 -13.34 22.15
C MET A 35 13.05 -13.96 23.49
N ARG A 36 13.73 -13.69 24.61
CA ARG A 36 13.28 -14.14 25.93
C ARG A 36 13.62 -13.09 26.97
N HIS A 37 12.66 -12.23 27.31
CA HIS A 37 12.27 -11.94 28.69
C HIS A 37 11.17 -10.85 28.78
N LYS A 38 10.11 -11.24 29.51
CA LYS A 38 9.15 -10.45 30.30
C LYS A 38 7.97 -9.77 29.59
N SER A 39 6.87 -10.52 29.58
CA SER A 39 5.58 -10.01 30.08
C SER A 39 5.76 -9.41 31.47
N GLN A 40 5.52 -8.10 31.59
CA GLN A 40 5.03 -7.44 32.80
C GLN A 40 4.44 -6.09 32.38
N THR A 41 3.23 -5.84 32.86
CA THR A 41 2.45 -4.61 32.73
C THR A 41 3.21 -3.39 33.26
N VAL A 42 3.21 -2.28 32.50
CA VAL A 42 3.11 -0.86 32.91
C VAL A 42 3.76 0.06 31.84
N ASN A 43 2.91 0.96 31.31
CA ASN A 43 3.10 2.31 30.76
C ASN A 43 4.29 2.73 29.88
N ASP A 44 3.95 3.62 28.94
CA ASP A 44 4.81 4.60 28.25
C ASP A 44 5.95 4.09 27.36
N ARG A 45 5.59 3.67 26.14
CA ARG A 45 6.47 3.82 24.98
C ARG A 45 5.69 4.27 23.74
N GLY A 46 5.78 5.57 23.42
CA GLY A 46 5.75 6.05 22.04
C GLY A 46 4.41 6.38 21.40
N LEU A 47 3.38 6.81 22.15
CA LEU A 47 2.24 7.48 21.53
C LEU A 47 2.71 8.83 20.96
N LYS A 48 2.96 8.91 19.65
CA LYS A 48 3.12 10.20 18.96
C LYS A 48 1.91 11.06 19.32
N LYS A 49 2.13 12.20 19.98
CA LYS A 49 1.08 13.16 20.32
C LYS A 49 0.34 13.52 19.03
N LEU A 50 -0.97 13.33 19.01
CA LEU A 50 -1.82 13.64 17.85
C LEU A 50 -1.60 15.11 17.48
N GLN A 51 -1.44 15.37 16.18
CA GLN A 51 -1.13 16.71 15.67
C GLN A 51 -2.38 17.39 15.14
N ALA A 52 -2.33 18.73 15.10
CA ALA A 52 -3.34 19.51 14.41
C ALA A 52 -3.39 19.12 12.92
N VAL A 53 -4.59 18.91 12.38
CA VAL A 53 -4.78 18.54 10.98
C VAL A 53 -5.40 19.70 10.19
N ASP A 54 -4.76 20.08 9.09
CA ASP A 54 -5.34 21.01 8.11
C ASP A 54 -6.26 20.25 7.16
N TYR A 55 -7.54 20.14 7.53
CA TYR A 55 -8.54 19.41 6.76
C TYR A 55 -8.80 19.99 5.36
N LYS A 56 -8.32 21.20 5.03
CA LYS A 56 -8.39 21.73 3.65
C LYS A 56 -7.54 20.92 2.67
N LYS A 57 -6.53 20.19 3.16
CA LYS A 57 -5.66 19.31 2.36
C LYS A 57 -6.22 17.89 2.22
N CYS A 58 -7.40 17.62 2.77
CA CYS A 58 -8.05 16.32 2.70
C CYS A 58 -8.42 16.01 1.24
N ILE A 59 -7.91 14.91 0.71
CA ILE A 59 -8.17 14.50 -0.68
C ILE A 59 -9.48 13.71 -0.81
N TYR A 60 -9.93 13.09 0.28
CA TYR A 60 -11.18 12.36 0.34
C TYR A 60 -11.61 12.11 1.77
N ASN A 61 -12.91 12.12 2.04
CA ASN A 61 -13.43 11.66 3.32
C ASN A 61 -14.74 10.89 3.14
N CYS A 62 -15.01 9.97 4.06
CA CYS A 62 -16.29 9.26 4.12
C CYS A 62 -16.67 8.89 5.55
N LEU A 63 -17.96 8.64 5.76
CA LEU A 63 -18.51 8.18 7.03
C LEU A 63 -18.64 6.65 7.04
N LEU A 64 -17.94 6.00 7.95
CA LEU A 64 -18.02 4.57 8.22
C LEU A 64 -18.48 4.30 9.66
N ILE A 65 -18.78 3.05 9.98
CA ILE A 65 -19.25 2.61 11.29
C ILE A 65 -18.19 1.76 11.97
N LYS A 66 -17.78 2.14 13.18
CA LYS A 66 -16.99 1.29 14.07
C LYS A 66 -17.91 0.47 14.95
N GLN A 67 -17.81 -0.86 14.86
CA GLN A 67 -18.44 -1.75 15.84
C GLN A 67 -17.61 -1.78 17.12
N LYS A 68 -18.28 -1.80 18.27
CA LYS A 68 -17.67 -1.96 19.59
C LYS A 68 -18.30 -3.16 20.28
N PHE A 69 -17.70 -3.57 21.40
CA PHE A 69 -18.28 -4.59 22.28
C PHE A 69 -19.72 -4.25 22.68
N ILE A 70 -20.02 -2.96 22.89
CA ILE A 70 -21.38 -2.44 23.07
C ILE A 70 -21.60 -1.29 22.10
N GLY A 71 -22.54 -1.48 21.17
CA GLY A 71 -23.02 -0.45 20.26
C GLY A 71 -22.16 -0.22 19.01
N ARG A 72 -22.58 0.77 18.22
CA ARG A 72 -21.94 1.19 16.98
C ARG A 72 -21.75 2.70 17.02
N GLY A 73 -20.63 3.18 16.46
CA GLY A 73 -20.34 4.61 16.43
C GLY A 73 -19.88 5.06 15.04
N PRO A 74 -20.43 6.16 14.50
CA PRO A 74 -19.95 6.74 13.25
C PRO A 74 -18.51 7.24 13.40
N ARG A 75 -17.74 7.12 12.33
CA ARG A 75 -16.35 7.55 12.21
C ARG A 75 -16.12 8.15 10.84
N TYR A 76 -15.56 9.36 10.83
CA TYR A 76 -15.07 9.94 9.60
C TYR A 76 -13.68 9.44 9.33
N ILE A 77 -13.48 8.87 8.15
CA ILE A 77 -12.17 8.55 7.61
C ILE A 77 -11.77 9.72 6.71
N TYR A 78 -10.63 10.33 6.98
CA TYR A 78 -10.05 11.39 6.17
C TYR A 78 -8.73 10.90 5.57
N LEU A 79 -8.63 10.96 4.26
CA LEU A 79 -7.45 10.61 3.50
C LEU A 79 -6.71 11.88 3.08
N PHE A 80 -5.40 11.89 3.30
CA PHE A 80 -4.44 12.88 2.81
C PHE A 80 -3.35 12.15 2.02
N LYS A 81 -2.55 12.87 1.24
CA LYS A 81 -1.46 12.25 0.45
C LYS A 81 -0.44 11.49 1.33
N ASN A 82 -0.21 11.93 2.57
CA ASN A 82 0.79 11.37 3.48
C ASN A 82 0.23 10.75 4.76
N GLN A 83 -1.08 10.85 5.02
CA GLN A 83 -1.65 10.38 6.29
C GLN A 83 -3.13 10.01 6.17
N ILE A 84 -3.59 9.18 7.09
CA ILE A 84 -5.01 8.88 7.31
C ILE A 84 -5.38 9.35 8.71
N CYS A 85 -6.49 10.07 8.83
CA CYS A 85 -7.06 10.52 10.10
C CYS A 85 -8.45 9.92 10.31
N ILE A 86 -8.78 9.60 11.55
CA ILE A 86 -10.08 9.05 11.95
C ILE A 86 -10.66 9.93 13.05
N GLY A 87 -11.85 10.50 12.82
CA GLY A 87 -12.52 11.41 13.75
C GLY A 87 -13.82 10.84 14.33
N LYS A 88 -14.16 11.25 15.57
CA LYS A 88 -15.50 11.10 16.15
C LYS A 88 -16.31 12.37 15.87
N ASP A 89 -17.45 12.20 15.19
CA ASP A 89 -18.53 13.18 15.07
C ASP A 89 -18.30 14.45 14.20
N PHE A 90 -19.39 14.95 13.62
CA PHE A 90 -19.45 15.92 12.51
C PHE A 90 -19.71 17.37 12.94
N LYS A 91 -19.73 17.65 14.25
CA LYS A 91 -20.21 18.93 14.80
C LYS A 91 -19.28 20.12 14.54
N SER A 92 -18.08 19.89 14.03
CA SER A 92 -17.24 20.95 13.50
C SER A 92 -16.24 20.38 12.50
N PRO A 93 -16.13 20.93 11.27
CA PRO A 93 -15.01 20.62 10.37
C PRO A 93 -13.63 21.06 10.91
N PHE A 94 -13.58 21.60 12.14
CA PHE A 94 -12.39 22.09 12.84
C PHE A 94 -12.08 21.34 14.15
N ILE A 95 -12.47 20.06 14.32
CA ILE A 95 -11.89 19.25 15.40
C ILE A 95 -10.39 19.13 15.11
N GLN A 96 -9.57 19.94 15.78
CA GLN A 96 -8.14 20.06 15.46
C GLN A 96 -7.39 18.73 15.59
N ILE A 97 -7.87 17.84 16.47
CA ILE A 97 -7.18 16.61 16.84
C ILE A 97 -8.07 15.39 16.53
N PRO A 98 -7.70 14.53 15.58
CA PRO A 98 -8.47 13.34 15.25
C PRO A 98 -8.41 12.30 16.39
N GLU A 99 -9.38 11.36 16.46
CA GLU A 99 -9.29 10.22 17.39
C GLU A 99 -8.06 9.36 17.11
N ARG A 100 -7.70 9.22 15.83
CA ARG A 100 -6.51 8.51 15.39
C ARG A 100 -5.88 9.21 14.18
N GLN A 101 -4.57 9.19 14.12
CA GLN A 101 -3.79 9.74 13.02
C GLN A 101 -2.64 8.79 12.73
N PHE A 102 -2.49 8.39 11.47
CA PHE A 102 -1.43 7.49 11.05
C PHE A 102 -0.74 8.04 9.80
N GLN A 103 0.59 8.08 9.82
CA GLN A 103 1.39 8.44 8.65
C GLN A 103 1.45 7.26 7.69
N ILE A 104 1.18 7.50 6.41
CA ILE A 104 1.29 6.49 5.37
C ILE A 104 2.77 6.12 5.21
N ASN A 105 3.10 4.88 5.58
CA ASN A 105 4.43 4.30 5.54
C ASN A 105 4.34 2.77 5.33
N GLN A 106 5.46 2.05 5.44
CA GLN A 106 5.52 0.59 5.28
C GLN A 106 4.71 -0.22 6.29
N ASP A 107 4.39 0.37 7.45
CA ASP A 107 3.74 -0.32 8.56
C ASP A 107 2.21 -0.27 8.46
N ILE A 108 1.67 0.53 7.52
CA ILE A 108 0.24 0.63 7.27
C ILE A 108 -0.16 -0.23 6.09
N ARG A 109 -1.18 -1.06 6.29
CA ARG A 109 -1.80 -1.86 5.23
C ARG A 109 -3.31 -1.82 5.35
N ILE A 110 -4.00 -1.97 4.23
CA ILE A 110 -5.47 -2.05 4.17
C ILE A 110 -5.90 -3.43 3.67
N GLN A 111 -6.84 -4.06 4.38
CA GLN A 111 -7.57 -5.22 3.86
C GLN A 111 -9.03 -4.86 3.66
N TRP A 112 -9.58 -5.32 2.54
CA TRP A 112 -11.00 -5.22 2.24
C TRP A 112 -11.70 -6.53 2.59
N SER A 113 -12.89 -6.44 3.17
CA SER A 113 -13.71 -7.60 3.49
C SER A 113 -14.92 -7.68 2.57
N TYR A 114 -15.14 -8.86 1.99
CA TYR A 114 -16.19 -9.14 1.03
C TYR A 114 -17.23 -10.11 1.62
N LYS A 115 -18.50 -9.89 1.28
CA LYS A 115 -19.59 -10.84 1.50
C LYS A 115 -20.47 -10.87 0.26
N LYS A 116 -20.61 -12.03 -0.38
CA LYS A 116 -21.37 -12.19 -1.64
C LYS A 116 -20.94 -11.16 -2.70
N ASN A 117 -19.63 -11.05 -2.96
CA ASN A 117 -19.00 -10.11 -3.90
C ASN A 117 -19.25 -8.62 -3.62
N GLN A 118 -19.72 -8.27 -2.41
CA GLN A 118 -19.86 -6.89 -1.97
C GLN A 118 -18.92 -6.60 -0.81
N LEU A 119 -18.15 -5.52 -0.94
CA LEU A 119 -17.44 -4.89 0.17
C LEU A 119 -18.38 -4.63 1.36
N LYS A 120 -17.94 -5.00 2.55
CA LYS A 120 -18.66 -4.81 3.83
C LYS A 120 -17.85 -4.04 4.87
N SER A 121 -16.53 -4.19 4.86
CA SER A 121 -15.66 -3.45 5.75
C SER A 121 -14.28 -3.21 5.15
N VAL A 122 -13.58 -2.27 5.78
CA VAL A 122 -12.16 -1.99 5.59
C VAL A 122 -11.46 -2.21 6.93
N ILE A 123 -10.31 -2.88 6.90
CA ILE A 123 -9.47 -3.16 8.06
C ILE A 123 -8.13 -2.45 7.85
N PHE A 124 -7.80 -1.53 8.74
CA PHE A 124 -6.48 -0.89 8.78
C PHE A 124 -5.58 -1.66 9.73
N TYR A 125 -4.45 -2.16 9.22
CA TYR A 125 -3.37 -2.72 10.01
C TYR A 125 -2.37 -1.61 10.27
N VAL A 126 -2.22 -1.18 11.52
CA VAL A 126 -1.32 -0.08 11.90
C VAL A 126 -0.64 -0.39 13.22
N GLY A 127 0.69 -0.48 13.23
CA GLY A 127 1.46 -0.67 14.47
C GLY A 127 1.07 -1.91 15.27
N GLY A 128 0.68 -3.00 14.58
CA GLY A 128 0.19 -4.23 15.19
C GLY A 128 -1.30 -4.23 15.59
N GLU A 129 -1.98 -3.08 15.52
CA GLU A 129 -3.42 -3.00 15.73
C GLU A 129 -4.20 -3.28 14.44
N GLN A 130 -5.40 -3.86 14.59
CA GLN A 130 -6.38 -4.02 13.51
C GLN A 130 -7.61 -3.17 13.80
N LEU A 131 -7.92 -2.26 12.89
CA LEU A 131 -9.05 -1.33 13.04
C LEU A 131 -10.04 -1.54 11.91
N GLU A 132 -11.14 -2.22 12.22
CA GLU A 132 -12.20 -2.50 11.26
C GLU A 132 -13.31 -1.43 11.29
N TYR A 133 -13.72 -1.00 10.09
CA TYR A 133 -14.81 -0.06 9.87
C TYR A 133 -15.74 -0.58 8.77
N PHE A 134 -17.04 -0.47 9.01
CA PHE A 134 -18.09 -1.00 8.14
C PHE A 134 -18.74 0.13 7.35
N GLY A 135 -19.15 -0.15 6.12
CA GLY A 135 -19.80 0.82 5.23
C GLY A 135 -20.67 0.15 4.18
N THR A 136 -21.36 0.96 3.38
CA THR A 136 -22.02 0.45 2.18
C THR A 136 -21.00 0.03 1.14
N ASN A 137 -21.41 -0.83 0.19
CA ASN A 137 -20.53 -1.26 -0.89
C ASN A 137 -19.97 -0.05 -1.68
N GLN A 138 -20.82 0.93 -1.96
CA GLN A 138 -20.42 2.15 -2.69
C GLN A 138 -19.37 2.96 -1.92
N GLN A 139 -19.62 3.26 -0.63
CA GLN A 139 -18.69 4.03 0.21
C GLN A 139 -17.31 3.37 0.27
N LEU A 140 -17.27 2.04 0.39
CA LEU A 140 -16.04 1.27 0.47
C LEU A 140 -15.33 1.19 -0.89
N ARG A 141 -16.08 1.09 -2.00
CA ARG A 141 -15.50 1.15 -3.35
C ARG A 141 -14.84 2.51 -3.63
N GLU A 142 -15.53 3.59 -3.27
CA GLU A 142 -14.98 4.95 -3.43
C GLU A 142 -13.75 5.14 -2.55
N LEU A 143 -13.80 4.72 -1.27
CA LEU A 143 -12.64 4.78 -0.39
C LEU A 143 -11.47 3.95 -0.94
N LYS A 144 -11.74 2.74 -1.44
CA LYS A 144 -10.75 1.87 -2.05
C LYS A 144 -10.04 2.55 -3.21
N GLN A 145 -10.80 3.09 -4.17
CA GLN A 145 -10.26 3.82 -5.32
C GLN A 145 -9.40 5.02 -4.89
N LYS A 146 -9.82 5.74 -3.84
CA LYS A 146 -9.07 6.91 -3.35
C LYS A 146 -7.77 6.52 -2.63
N CYS A 147 -7.75 5.39 -1.92
CA CYS A 147 -6.57 4.87 -1.23
C CYS A 147 -5.57 4.15 -2.17
N ALA A 148 -6.03 3.66 -3.32
CA ALA A 148 -5.30 2.71 -4.17
C ALA A 148 -3.88 3.13 -4.55
N LEU A 149 -3.65 4.42 -4.79
CA LEU A 149 -2.33 4.96 -5.16
C LEU A 149 -1.47 5.39 -3.97
N TYR A 150 -2.03 5.36 -2.75
CA TYR A 150 -1.39 5.91 -1.56
C TYR A 150 -1.00 4.86 -0.54
N VAL A 151 -1.83 3.83 -0.35
CA VAL A 151 -1.66 2.85 0.72
C VAL A 151 -1.64 1.45 0.15
N PHE A 152 -0.68 0.65 0.61
CA PHE A 152 -0.61 -0.76 0.22
C PHE A 152 -1.83 -1.53 0.72
N GLN A 153 -2.45 -2.26 -0.20
CA GLN A 153 -3.56 -3.16 0.06
C GLN A 153 -3.04 -4.59 0.20
N VAL A 154 -3.70 -5.45 0.98
CA VAL A 154 -3.36 -6.88 1.05
C VAL A 154 -4.38 -7.71 0.26
N LYS A 155 -4.06 -8.99 0.05
CA LYS A 155 -4.91 -9.97 -0.64
C LYS A 155 -5.27 -9.56 -2.08
N ILE A 156 -4.24 -9.32 -2.90
CA ILE A 156 -4.43 -9.01 -4.33
C ILE A 156 -5.26 -10.08 -5.06
N GLN A 157 -5.20 -11.33 -4.62
CA GLN A 157 -5.97 -12.44 -5.19
C GLN A 157 -7.49 -12.34 -4.99
N ASP A 158 -7.96 -11.48 -4.08
CA ASP A 158 -9.39 -11.21 -3.92
C ASP A 158 -9.91 -10.28 -5.03
N GLU A 159 -9.01 -9.75 -5.87
CA GLU A 159 -9.27 -8.64 -6.81
C GLU A 159 -8.80 -8.95 -8.23
N TYR A 160 -7.70 -9.69 -8.33
CA TYR A 160 -7.05 -10.03 -9.58
C TYR A 160 -6.71 -11.52 -9.65
N GLN A 161 -6.87 -12.09 -10.83
CA GLN A 161 -6.31 -13.37 -11.21
C GLN A 161 -4.98 -13.12 -11.94
N ALA A 162 -3.92 -13.83 -11.57
CA ALA A 162 -2.67 -13.81 -12.33
C ALA A 162 -2.74 -14.84 -13.46
N GLU A 163 -2.48 -14.42 -14.69
CA GLU A 163 -2.64 -15.26 -15.88
C GLU A 163 -1.29 -15.76 -16.40
N SER A 164 -0.33 -14.85 -16.60
CA SER A 164 0.94 -15.17 -17.24
C SER A 164 2.09 -14.29 -16.74
N ILE A 165 3.33 -14.63 -17.12
CA ILE A 165 4.50 -13.78 -16.90
C ILE A 165 4.79 -13.02 -18.19
N LEU A 166 4.68 -11.70 -18.14
CA LEU A 166 4.98 -10.80 -19.27
C LEU A 166 6.46 -10.50 -19.39
N GLY A 167 7.20 -10.52 -18.27
CA GLY A 167 8.63 -10.28 -18.27
C GLY A 167 9.29 -10.59 -16.93
N GLN A 168 10.59 -10.88 -16.97
CA GLN A 168 11.41 -11.11 -15.79
C GLN A 168 12.68 -10.28 -15.89
N GLY A 169 13.04 -9.61 -14.80
CA GLY A 169 14.28 -8.86 -14.65
C GLY A 169 14.95 -9.14 -13.32
N SER A 170 16.15 -8.58 -13.13
CA SER A 170 16.98 -8.84 -11.95
C SER A 170 16.34 -8.43 -10.61
N TYR A 171 15.34 -7.55 -10.64
CA TYR A 171 14.71 -7.02 -9.42
C TYR A 171 13.19 -7.24 -9.36
N ALA A 172 12.55 -7.61 -10.47
CA ALA A 172 11.11 -7.73 -10.53
C ALA A 172 10.66 -8.72 -11.60
N THR A 173 9.51 -9.32 -11.35
CA THR A 173 8.75 -10.09 -12.34
C THR A 173 7.51 -9.29 -12.69
N VAL A 174 7.17 -9.19 -13.97
CA VAL A 174 5.94 -8.55 -14.44
C VAL A 174 4.94 -9.65 -14.79
N LEU A 175 3.79 -9.62 -14.13
CA LEU A 175 2.68 -10.56 -14.35
C LEU A 175 1.57 -9.88 -15.14
N GLU A 176 0.88 -10.65 -15.97
CA GLU A 176 -0.42 -10.31 -16.52
C GLU A 176 -1.51 -10.61 -15.48
N LEU A 177 -2.39 -9.64 -15.24
CA LEU A 177 -3.47 -9.73 -14.27
C LEU A 177 -4.83 -9.45 -14.92
N SER A 178 -5.81 -10.32 -14.69
CA SER A 178 -7.22 -10.05 -15.00
C SER A 178 -7.96 -9.58 -13.76
N ASN A 179 -8.63 -8.43 -13.82
CA ASN A 179 -9.48 -7.97 -12.70
C ASN A 179 -10.74 -8.85 -12.59
N LEU A 180 -10.95 -9.48 -11.45
CA LEU A 180 -12.01 -10.48 -11.26
C LEU A 180 -13.43 -9.92 -11.49
N GLN A 181 -13.64 -8.63 -11.23
CA GLN A 181 -14.96 -8.00 -11.39
C GLN A 181 -15.20 -7.50 -12.81
N THR A 182 -14.21 -6.85 -13.40
CA THR A 182 -14.37 -6.12 -14.68
C THR A 182 -13.83 -6.89 -15.88
N GLN A 183 -13.07 -7.96 -15.64
CA GLN A 183 -12.34 -8.74 -16.65
C GLN A 183 -11.34 -7.89 -17.46
N LYS A 184 -11.05 -6.66 -17.01
CA LYS A 184 -10.04 -5.81 -17.62
C LYS A 184 -8.65 -6.33 -17.29
N GLN A 185 -7.78 -6.35 -18.29
CA GLN A 185 -6.37 -6.76 -18.16
C GLN A 185 -5.49 -5.62 -17.62
N PHE A 186 -4.50 -6.01 -16.84
CA PHE A 186 -3.52 -5.17 -16.18
C PHE A 186 -2.17 -5.88 -16.16
N ALA A 187 -1.11 -5.13 -15.89
CA ALA A 187 0.19 -5.67 -15.55
C ALA A 187 0.47 -5.44 -14.06
N ALA A 188 1.19 -6.34 -13.41
CA ALA A 188 1.72 -6.09 -12.08
C ALA A 188 3.22 -6.31 -12.03
N LYS A 189 3.95 -5.25 -11.67
CA LYS A 189 5.37 -5.35 -11.32
C LYS A 189 5.48 -5.88 -9.90
N CYS A 190 5.90 -7.14 -9.77
CA CYS A 190 6.16 -7.84 -8.52
C CYS A 190 7.61 -7.64 -8.09
N ILE A 191 7.81 -7.02 -6.93
CA ILE A 191 9.13 -6.68 -6.38
C ILE A 191 9.34 -7.44 -5.08
N ASP A 192 10.38 -8.26 -5.02
CA ASP A 192 10.72 -9.07 -3.85
C ASP A 192 11.09 -8.18 -2.64
N GLN A 193 10.41 -8.40 -1.52
CA GLN A 193 10.64 -7.71 -0.26
C GLN A 193 12.03 -7.98 0.30
N GLN A 194 12.57 -9.19 0.14
CA GLN A 194 13.92 -9.54 0.57
C GLN A 194 14.95 -8.69 -0.15
N ARG A 195 14.84 -8.55 -1.48
CA ARG A 195 15.73 -7.72 -2.30
C ARG A 195 15.66 -6.23 -1.93
N ILE A 196 14.48 -5.76 -1.52
CA ILE A 196 14.31 -4.40 -1.00
C ILE A 196 15.04 -4.23 0.33
N ASN A 197 14.95 -5.22 1.21
CA ASN A 197 15.57 -5.18 2.55
C ASN A 197 17.10 -5.34 2.50
N GLU A 198 17.63 -6.07 1.52
CA GLU A 198 19.08 -6.24 1.30
C GLU A 198 19.77 -4.92 0.90
N LYS A 199 19.05 -4.00 0.24
CA LYS A 199 19.58 -2.70 -0.17
C LYS A 199 19.45 -1.69 0.97
N LYS A 200 20.57 -1.03 1.33
CA LYS A 200 20.62 0.05 2.37
C LYS A 200 19.49 1.09 2.26
N ASN A 201 19.07 1.43 1.05
CA ASN A 201 18.00 2.39 0.76
C ASN A 201 16.86 1.78 -0.07
N GLY A 202 16.69 0.46 -0.10
CA GLY A 202 15.77 -0.20 -1.01
C GLY A 202 14.33 0.27 -0.86
N TYR A 203 13.84 0.41 0.38
CA TYR A 203 12.47 0.88 0.60
C TYR A 203 12.28 2.35 0.16
N LYS A 204 13.28 3.19 0.36
CA LYS A 204 13.26 4.58 -0.13
C LYS A 204 13.22 4.63 -1.67
N GLN A 205 13.95 3.74 -2.34
CA GLN A 205 13.92 3.62 -3.81
C GLN A 205 12.54 3.16 -4.30
N LEU A 206 11.93 2.18 -3.63
CA LEU A 206 10.56 1.74 -3.92
C LEU A 206 9.55 2.90 -3.80
N LEU A 207 9.63 3.67 -2.70
CA LEU A 207 8.75 4.83 -2.51
C LEU A 207 8.96 5.91 -3.58
N GLN A 208 10.20 6.15 -4.00
CA GLN A 208 10.51 7.09 -5.07
C GLN A 208 9.96 6.64 -6.42
N GLU A 209 10.04 5.34 -6.72
CA GLU A 209 9.43 4.74 -7.90
C GLU A 209 7.91 4.94 -7.89
N ILE A 210 7.25 4.60 -6.77
CA ILE A 210 5.81 4.78 -6.58
C ILE A 210 5.39 6.25 -6.73
N GLU A 211 6.14 7.18 -6.12
CA GLU A 211 5.82 8.60 -6.21
C GLU A 211 5.94 9.11 -7.65
N THR A 212 7.00 8.72 -8.36
CA THR A 212 7.19 9.08 -9.77
C THR A 212 6.02 8.57 -10.61
N MET A 213 5.68 7.28 -10.48
CA MET A 213 4.57 6.68 -11.22
C MET A 213 3.22 7.33 -10.87
N ARG A 214 2.99 7.64 -9.60
CA ARG A 214 1.77 8.32 -9.13
C ARG A 214 1.62 9.70 -9.76
N VAL A 215 2.66 10.54 -9.73
CA VAL A 215 2.63 11.89 -10.35
C VAL A 215 2.39 11.79 -11.86
N LEU A 216 3.07 10.86 -12.54
CA LEU A 216 2.87 10.62 -13.97
C LEU A 216 1.44 10.14 -14.28
N SER A 217 0.82 9.41 -13.36
CA SER A 217 -0.56 8.92 -13.51
C SER A 217 -1.62 10.00 -13.28
N GLU A 218 -1.28 11.12 -12.62
CA GLU A 218 -2.19 12.26 -12.47
C GLU A 218 -2.42 12.99 -13.82
N ILE A 219 -1.47 12.92 -14.75
CA ILE A 219 -1.52 13.63 -16.05
C ILE A 219 -2.38 12.90 -17.09
N LYS A 220 -2.56 11.57 -16.96
CA LYS A 220 -3.33 10.70 -17.87
C LYS A 220 -3.03 10.95 -19.36
N HIS A 221 -1.94 10.37 -19.85
CA HIS A 221 -1.52 10.49 -21.24
C HIS A 221 -1.31 9.11 -21.88
N GLN A 222 -1.70 8.95 -23.15
CA GLN A 222 -1.67 7.67 -23.88
C GLN A 222 -0.28 7.00 -23.96
N ASN A 223 0.80 7.78 -23.84
CA ASN A 223 2.17 7.28 -23.92
C ASN A 223 2.86 7.19 -22.54
N ILE A 224 2.10 7.34 -21.45
CA ILE A 224 2.62 7.28 -20.08
C ILE A 224 1.93 6.13 -19.36
N LEU A 225 2.73 5.18 -18.88
CA LEU A 225 2.25 4.04 -18.11
C LEU A 225 1.52 4.51 -16.85
N GLN A 226 0.27 4.09 -16.68
CA GLN A 226 -0.57 4.49 -15.55
C GLN A 226 -0.46 3.48 -14.41
N LEU A 227 -0.12 3.95 -13.21
CA LEU A 227 -0.26 3.20 -11.96
C LEU A 227 -1.73 3.23 -11.54
N TYR A 228 -2.27 2.06 -11.20
CA TYR A 228 -3.67 1.90 -10.78
C TYR A 228 -3.79 1.65 -9.29
N GLU A 229 -3.08 0.65 -8.77
CA GLU A 229 -3.23 0.21 -7.39
C GLU A 229 -1.91 -0.35 -6.82
N LEU A 230 -1.76 -0.24 -5.50
CA LEU A 230 -0.63 -0.79 -4.75
C LEU A 230 -1.09 -1.96 -3.88
N TYR A 231 -0.39 -3.09 -3.97
CA TYR A 231 -0.61 -4.23 -3.09
C TYR A 231 0.70 -4.72 -2.45
N ILE A 232 0.57 -5.38 -1.31
CA ILE A 232 1.66 -6.06 -0.60
C ILE A 232 1.20 -7.44 -0.18
N GLY A 233 2.00 -8.45 -0.53
CA GLY A 233 1.83 -9.84 -0.12
C GLY A 233 2.80 -10.23 0.99
N ASN A 234 3.03 -11.54 1.14
CA ASN A 234 3.98 -12.05 2.13
C ASN A 234 5.43 -11.78 1.73
N GLN A 235 5.75 -11.91 0.44
CA GLN A 235 7.11 -11.81 -0.08
C GLN A 235 7.30 -10.70 -1.12
N ASN A 236 6.21 -10.14 -1.66
CA ASN A 236 6.31 -9.20 -2.78
C ASN A 236 5.50 -7.92 -2.51
N TYR A 237 6.01 -6.80 -3.03
CA TYR A 237 5.20 -5.63 -3.37
C TYR A 237 4.67 -5.81 -4.81
N TYR A 238 3.47 -5.30 -5.07
CA TYR A 238 2.84 -5.35 -6.38
C TYR A 238 2.39 -3.94 -6.77
N LEU A 239 2.92 -3.46 -7.89
CA LEU A 239 2.50 -2.20 -8.50
C LEU A 239 1.63 -2.57 -9.70
N VAL A 240 0.31 -2.42 -9.56
CA VAL A 240 -0.66 -2.73 -10.62
C VAL A 240 -0.72 -1.55 -11.58
N MET A 241 -0.55 -1.81 -12.86
CA MET A 241 -0.33 -0.84 -13.92
C MET A 241 -1.26 -1.14 -15.11
N GLU A 242 -1.46 -0.14 -15.97
CA GLU A 242 -2.05 -0.35 -17.28
C GLU A 242 -1.29 -1.42 -18.07
N ASP A 243 -2.02 -2.29 -18.76
CA ASP A 243 -1.44 -3.20 -19.74
C ASP A 243 -1.51 -2.59 -21.15
N HIS A 244 -0.35 -2.46 -21.81
CA HIS A 244 -0.25 -1.98 -23.19
C HIS A 244 -0.04 -3.12 -24.20
N SER A 245 -0.13 -4.39 -23.77
CA SER A 245 0.08 -5.57 -24.64
C SER A 245 -1.01 -5.74 -25.71
N CYS A 246 -2.15 -5.05 -25.57
CA CYS A 246 -3.31 -5.13 -26.47
C CYS A 246 -3.46 -3.93 -27.44
N LEU A 247 -2.43 -3.08 -27.61
CA LEU A 247 -2.41 -1.98 -28.59
C LEU A 247 -1.54 -2.29 -29.81
#